data_AF-A0A7W8UE37-F1
#
_entry.id   AF-A0A7W8UE37-F1
#
_cell.length_a   1.000
_cell.length_b   1.000
_cell.length_c   1.000
_cell.angle_alpha   90.00
_cell.angle_beta   90.00
_cell.angle_gamma   90.00
#
_symmetry.space_group_name_H-M   'P 1'
#
loop_
_entity.id
_entity.type
_entity.pdbx_description
1 polymer ?
#
loop_
_entity_poly.entity_id
_entity_poly.type
_entity_poly.pdbx_seq_one_letter_code
_entity_poly.pdbx_strand_id
1 'polypeptide(L)' 'MRKFVLTAAVAAITAVSFAAPSQAGYYSDDCQPYCFIKKVKTYDYYGNVIIKKIRVCE' A
#
# COMPACT_ATOMS: atom_id res chain seq x y z
N MET A 1 -30.96 -22.89 12.42
CA MET A 1 -29.60 -22.85 13.01
C MET A 1 -28.49 -22.88 11.96
N ARG A 2 -28.47 -23.81 11.00
CA ARG A 2 -27.41 -23.90 9.98
C ARG A 2 -27.19 -22.63 9.12
N LYS A 3 -28.25 -21.87 8.82
CA LYS A 3 -28.16 -20.60 8.08
C LYS A 3 -27.40 -19.52 8.85
N PHE A 4 -27.61 -19.41 10.16
CA PHE A 4 -26.93 -18.44 11.02
C PHE A 4 -25.43 -18.75 11.18
N VAL A 5 -25.08 -20.03 11.21
CA VAL A 5 -23.68 -20.49 11.26
C VAL A 5 -22.95 -20.11 9.98
N LEU A 6 -23.60 -20.31 8.81
CA LEU A 6 -23.01 -19.95 7.52
C LEU A 6 -22.81 -18.43 7.39
N THR A 7 -23.79 -17.62 7.81
CA THR A 7 -23.67 -16.15 7.76
C THR A 7 -22.58 -15.64 8.69
N ALA A 8 -22.42 -16.23 9.89
CA ALA A 8 -21.37 -15.85 10.81
C ALA A 8 -19.97 -16.21 10.27
N ALA A 9 -19.82 -17.38 9.65
CA ALA A 9 -18.56 -17.79 9.04
C ALA A 9 -18.15 -16.86 7.88
N VAL A 10 -19.08 -16.52 6.99
CA VAL A 10 -18.82 -15.60 5.88
C VAL A 10 -18.41 -14.21 6.40
N ALA A 11 -19.14 -13.67 7.38
CA ALA A 11 -18.83 -12.38 7.98
C ALA A 11 -17.43 -12.36 8.62
N ALA A 12 -17.06 -13.42 9.33
CA ALA A 12 -15.74 -13.55 9.94
C ALA A 12 -14.62 -13.57 8.89
N ILE A 13 -14.77 -14.36 7.82
CA ILE A 13 -13.79 -14.44 6.73
C ILE A 13 -13.59 -13.06 6.10
N THR A 14 -14.67 -12.36 5.79
CA THR A 14 -14.57 -11.01 5.19
C THR A 14 -13.85 -10.03 6.12
N ALA A 15 -14.19 -10.01 7.41
CA ALA A 15 -13.56 -9.10 8.37
C ALA A 15 -12.06 -9.38 8.51
N VAL A 16 -11.66 -10.66 8.55
CA VAL A 16 -10.25 -11.06 8.63
C VAL A 16 -9.49 -10.67 7.37
N SER A 17 -10.06 -10.85 6.18
CA SER A 17 -9.41 -10.45 4.93
C SER A 17 -9.18 -8.94 4.83
N PHE A 18 -10.11 -8.11 5.33
CA PHE A 18 -9.92 -6.65 5.38
C PHE A 18 -8.93 -6.21 6.46
N ALA A 19 -8.86 -6.93 7.58
CA ALA A 19 -7.94 -6.64 8.67
C ALA A 19 -6.55 -7.26 8.49
N ALA A 20 -6.37 -8.16 7.51
CA ALA A 20 -5.08 -8.78 7.26
C ALA A 20 -4.07 -7.72 6.83
N PRO A 21 -2.96 -7.53 7.57
CA PRO A 21 -1.92 -6.63 7.12
C PRO A 21 -1.35 -7.18 5.81
N SER A 22 -1.39 -6.38 4.75
CA SER A 22 -0.59 -6.67 3.57
C SER A 22 0.88 -6.49 3.95
N GLN A 23 1.62 -7.58 4.12
CA GLN A 23 3.07 -7.50 4.29
C GLN A 23 3.70 -7.03 2.98
N ALA A 24 3.87 -5.72 2.84
CA ALA A 24 4.63 -5.11 1.76
C ALA A 24 6.09 -4.97 2.22
N GLY A 25 6.92 -5.93 1.83
CA GLY A 25 8.38 -5.90 2.03
C GLY A 25 8.82 -6.40 3.40
N TYR A 26 9.23 -7.66 3.46
CA TYR A 26 10.16 -8.13 4.49
C TYR A 26 11.50 -7.44 4.24
N TYR A 27 11.84 -6.43 5.05
CA TYR A 27 13.22 -5.97 5.14
C TYR A 27 13.92 -6.82 6.20
N SER A 28 14.87 -7.64 5.76
CA SER A 28 15.87 -8.22 6.65
C SER A 28 16.66 -7.08 7.29
N ASP A 29 16.89 -7.15 8.61
CA ASP A 29 17.55 -6.11 9.42
C ASP A 29 18.93 -5.64 8.90
N ASP A 30 19.53 -6.35 7.94
CA ASP A 30 20.80 -6.00 7.29
C ASP A 30 20.69 -5.17 6.00
N CYS A 31 19.48 -4.97 5.46
CA CYS A 31 19.21 -4.07 4.33
C CYS A 31 18.29 -2.95 4.79
N GLN A 32 18.83 -1.88 5.36
CA GLN A 32 18.04 -0.66 5.55
C GLN A 32 17.73 -0.05 4.18
N PRO A 33 16.46 -0.03 3.74
CA PRO A 33 16.14 0.63 2.48
C PRO A 33 16.48 2.10 2.61
N TYR A 34 17.43 2.56 1.82
CA TYR A 34 17.73 3.96 1.74
C TYR A 34 16.57 4.62 0.97
N CYS A 35 15.66 5.22 1.71
CA CYS A 35 14.55 5.96 1.12
C CYS A 35 14.90 7.44 1.04
N PHE A 36 14.82 8.02 -0.15
CA PHE A 36 15.04 9.45 -0.36
C PHE A 36 13.90 10.07 -1.15
N ILE A 37 13.73 11.39 -0.97
CA ILE A 37 12.71 12.16 -1.68
C ILE A 37 13.33 12.71 -2.96
N LYS A 38 12.89 12.19 -4.10
CA LYS A 38 13.26 12.70 -5.42
C LYS A 38 12.21 13.70 -5.90
N LYS A 39 12.66 14.85 -6.40
CA LYS A 39 11.80 15.83 -7.09
C LYS A 39 11.79 15.50 -8.58
N VAL A 40 10.62 15.18 -9.12
CA VAL A 40 10.39 14.96 -10.55
C VAL A 40 9.69 16.18 -11.12
N LYS A 41 10.25 16.75 -12.19
CA LYS A 41 9.63 17.84 -12.95
C LYS A 41 8.87 17.23 -14.12
N THR A 42 7.59 17.56 -14.23
CA THR A 42 6.73 17.18 -15.36
C THR A 42 6.07 18.43 -15.92
N TYR A 43 5.78 18.44 -17.21
CA TYR A 43 5.05 19.53 -17.85
C TYR A 43 3.60 19.10 -18.10
N ASP A 44 2.66 20.01 -17.88
CA ASP A 44 1.28 19.80 -18.31
C ASP A 44 1.11 20.11 -19.80
N TYR A 45 -0.11 19.92 -20.32
CA TYR A 45 -0.44 20.19 -21.73
C TYR A 45 -0.22 21.67 -22.13
N TYR A 46 -0.28 22.60 -21.17
CA TYR A 46 -0.13 24.04 -21.38
C TYR A 46 1.33 24.52 -21.15
N GLY A 47 2.26 23.62 -20.84
CA GLY A 47 3.67 23.94 -20.60
C GLY A 47 4.00 24.40 -19.17
N ASN A 48 3.08 24.31 -18.22
CA ASN A 48 3.34 24.65 -16.82
C ASN A 48 4.18 23.56 -16.14
N VAL A 49 5.15 23.97 -15.33
CA VAL A 49 6.02 23.04 -14.59
C VAL A 49 5.32 22.54 -13.32
N ILE A 50 5.07 21.24 -13.26
CA ILE A 50 4.56 20.54 -12.08
C ILE A 50 5.71 19.80 -11.43
N ILE A 51 6.04 20.16 -10.18
CA ILE A 51 7.08 19.51 -9.39
C ILE A 51 6.43 18.51 -8.44
N LYS A 52 6.68 17.21 -8.66
CA LYS A 52 6.20 16.13 -7.80
C LYS A 52 7.33 15.61 -6.93
N LYS A 53 7.07 15.42 -5.64
CA LYS A 53 7.98 14.74 -4.73
C LYS A 53 7.58 13.27 -4.67
N ILE A 54 8.46 12.38 -5.11
CA ILE A 54 8.27 10.94 -5.01
C ILE A 54 9.25 10.37 -3.99
N ARG A 55 8.78 9.43 -3.17
CA ARG A 55 9.64 8.66 -2.27
C ARG A 55 10.11 7.44 -3.02
N VAL A 56 11.42 7.32 -3.21
CA VAL A 56 12.06 6.15 -3.82
C VAL A 56 12.82 5.44 -2.72
N CYS A 57 12.59 4.14 -2.58
CA CYS A 57 13.31 3.26 -1.67
C CYS A 57 13.94 2.17 -2.54
N GLU A 58 15.22 1.90 -2.32
CA GLU A 58 16.01 0.86 -3.00
C GLU A 58 16.17 -0.37 -2.09
#